data_AF-A0A5M9ZIP7-F1
#
_entry.id   AF-A0A5M9ZIP7-F1
#
_cell.length_a   1.000
_cell.length_b   1.000
_cell.length_c   1.000
_cell.angle_alpha   90.00
_cell.angle_beta   90.00
_cell.angle_gamma   90.00
#
_symmetry.space_group_name_H-M   'P 1'
#
loop_
_entity.id
_entity.type
_entity.pdbx_description
1 polymer ?
#
loop_
_entity_poly.entity_id
_entity_poly.type
_entity_poly.pdbx_seq_one_letter_code
_entity_poly.pdbx_strand_id
1 'polypeptide(L)'
;MTKNIRVTWNDLQPGDKVHLKGSDNVYTFVRKIGHAGSFVVTTPGVSYLEVLQPMFLYATRPAPRKRVHRPSDVGEYWLYTRDGWRKLFVTYTFGSGICFQYHDCWYITWGDVLKAARPSTMLTAEEYYTRKAKGEL
;
A
#
# COMPACT_ATOMS: atom_id res chain seq x y z
N MET A 1 -8.71 4.58 7.33
CA MET A 1 -8.43 5.55 6.25
C MET A 1 -6.95 5.48 5.90
N THR A 2 -6.59 5.37 4.63
CA THR A 2 -5.17 5.42 4.21
C THR A 2 -4.67 6.85 4.42
N LYS A 3 -3.60 7.05 5.20
CA LYS A 3 -3.00 8.39 5.31
C LYS A 3 -2.48 8.80 3.93
N ASN A 4 -2.80 10.00 3.48
CA ASN A 4 -2.21 10.55 2.26
C ASN A 4 -0.86 11.18 2.61
N ILE A 5 0.13 11.00 1.73
CA ILE A 5 1.42 11.69 1.82
C ILE A 5 1.41 12.91 0.91
N ARG A 6 2.14 13.96 1.30
CA ARG A 6 2.45 15.08 0.39
C ARG A 6 3.50 14.66 -0.62
N VAL A 7 3.34 15.15 -1.83
CA VAL A 7 4.18 14.83 -2.99
C VAL A 7 4.69 16.13 -3.57
N THR A 8 6.00 16.20 -3.81
CA THR A 8 6.63 17.36 -4.44
C THR A 8 6.50 17.29 -5.96
N TRP A 9 6.77 18.41 -6.64
CA TRP A 9 6.82 18.48 -8.10
C TRP A 9 7.70 17.39 -8.73
N ASN A 10 8.87 17.14 -8.14
CA ASN A 10 9.86 16.22 -8.70
C ASN A 10 9.36 14.77 -8.64
N ASP A 11 8.59 14.43 -7.61
CA ASP A 11 8.15 13.07 -7.32
C ASP A 11 6.79 12.71 -7.93
N LEU A 12 6.15 13.63 -8.65
CA LEU A 12 4.82 13.44 -9.23
C LEU A 12 4.72 12.16 -10.07
N GLN A 13 3.67 11.38 -9.81
CA GLN A 13 3.34 10.18 -10.55
C GLN A 13 1.91 10.25 -11.12
N PRO A 14 1.65 9.60 -12.27
CA PRO A 14 0.30 9.49 -12.83
C PRO A 14 -0.69 8.99 -11.78
N GLY A 15 -1.81 9.70 -11.61
CA GLY A 15 -2.84 9.39 -10.61
C GLY A 15 -2.76 10.20 -9.32
N ASP A 16 -1.66 10.93 -9.07
CA ASP A 16 -1.54 11.81 -7.91
C ASP A 16 -2.62 12.91 -7.94
N LYS A 17 -3.13 13.26 -6.76
CA LYS A 17 -4.14 14.33 -6.60
C LYS A 17 -3.45 15.67 -6.45
N VAL A 18 -3.59 16.54 -7.44
CA VAL A 18 -2.90 17.82 -7.53
C VAL A 18 -3.83 18.95 -7.12
N HIS A 19 -3.29 19.86 -6.31
CA HIS A 19 -3.91 21.12 -5.94
C HIS A 19 -3.13 22.26 -6.61
N LEU A 20 -3.88 23.15 -7.27
CA LEU A 20 -3.33 24.29 -7.99
C LEU A 20 -3.58 25.59 -7.22
N LYS A 21 -2.72 26.58 -7.41
CA LYS A 21 -2.91 27.92 -6.85
C LYS A 21 -4.17 28.56 -7.43
N GLY A 22 -5.01 29.13 -6.57
CA GLY A 22 -6.22 29.85 -6.98
C GLY A 22 -7.37 28.95 -7.48
N SER A 23 -7.31 27.64 -7.22
CA SER A 23 -8.36 26.69 -7.60
C SER A 23 -8.77 25.82 -6.41
N ASP A 24 -10.08 25.69 -6.21
CA ASP A 24 -10.66 24.76 -5.22
C ASP A 24 -10.84 23.33 -5.77
N ASN A 25 -10.66 23.15 -7.08
CA ASN A 25 -10.75 21.84 -7.71
C ASN A 25 -9.52 20.96 -7.40
N VAL A 26 -9.78 19.66 -7.30
CA VAL A 26 -8.74 18.62 -7.19
C VAL A 26 -8.57 17.96 -8.54
N TYR A 27 -7.36 18.04 -9.08
CA TYR A 27 -7.03 17.46 -10.37
C TYR A 27 -6.27 16.15 -10.19
N THR A 28 -6.26 15.31 -11.22
CA THR A 28 -5.47 14.09 -11.28
C THR A 28 -4.30 14.31 -12.24
N PHE A 29 -3.07 14.12 -11.75
CA PHE A 29 -1.87 14.25 -12.55
C PHE A 29 -1.81 13.16 -13.62
N VAL A 30 -1.42 13.55 -14.84
CA VAL A 30 -1.28 12.63 -15.98
C VAL A 30 0.19 12.47 -16.36
N ARG A 31 0.89 13.55 -16.70
CA ARG A 31 2.31 13.53 -17.09
C ARG A 31 2.94 14.93 -17.08
N LYS A 32 4.27 15.00 -17.04
CA LYS A 32 5.03 16.24 -17.34
C LYS A 32 5.14 16.43 -18.85
N ILE A 33 5.22 17.67 -19.31
CA ILE A 33 5.48 18.02 -20.71
C ILE A 33 6.79 18.80 -20.79
N GLY A 34 7.72 18.26 -21.59
CA GLY A 34 8.90 18.97 -22.11
C GLY A 34 9.84 19.59 -21.07
N HIS A 35 10.79 20.38 -21.58
CA HIS A 35 11.77 21.13 -20.80
C HIS A 35 11.20 22.41 -20.13
N ALA A 36 9.95 22.77 -20.43
CA ALA A 36 9.38 24.09 -20.10
C ALA A 36 8.64 24.14 -18.76
N GLY A 37 8.72 23.10 -17.92
CA GLY A 37 8.05 23.10 -16.62
C GLY A 37 6.53 23.19 -16.73
N SER A 38 5.91 22.45 -17.64
CA SER A 38 4.45 22.27 -17.69
C SER A 38 4.07 20.81 -17.45
N PHE A 39 2.80 20.59 -17.12
CA PHE A 39 2.24 19.27 -16.85
C PHE A 39 0.78 19.20 -17.23
N VAL A 40 0.32 17.98 -17.44
CA VAL A 40 -1.07 17.69 -17.77
C VAL A 40 -1.79 17.15 -16.55
N VAL A 41 -2.98 17.69 -16.32
CA VAL A 41 -3.92 17.16 -15.35
C VAL A 41 -5.29 16.88 -15.98
N THR A 42 -6.11 16.10 -15.30
CA THR A 42 -7.50 15.84 -15.67
C THR A 42 -8.42 16.01 -14.45
N THR A 43 -9.69 16.33 -14.67
CA THR A 43 -10.73 16.45 -13.64
C THR A 43 -12.05 15.94 -14.24
N PRO A 44 -13.01 15.43 -13.44
CA PRO A 44 -14.29 14.99 -13.99
C PRO A 44 -14.93 16.05 -14.89
N GLY A 45 -15.28 15.66 -16.11
CA GLY A 45 -15.86 16.56 -17.12
C GLY A 45 -14.85 17.29 -18.02
N VAL A 46 -13.54 17.13 -17.81
CA VAL A 46 -12.50 17.74 -18.66
C VAL A 46 -11.46 16.68 -19.07
N SER A 47 -11.21 16.55 -20.37
CA SER A 47 -10.31 15.54 -20.91
C SER A 47 -8.88 15.73 -20.40
N TYR A 48 -8.24 16.87 -20.71
CA TYR A 48 -6.85 17.17 -20.32
C TYR A 48 -6.62 18.69 -20.28
N LEU A 49 -5.98 19.18 -19.20
CA LEU A 49 -5.56 20.57 -19.03
C LEU A 49 -4.04 20.62 -18.91
N GLU A 50 -3.39 21.45 -19.71
CA GLU A 50 -1.99 21.80 -19.52
C GLU A 50 -1.87 22.95 -18.50
N VAL A 51 -0.98 22.78 -17.54
CA VAL A 51 -0.77 23.68 -16.41
C VAL A 51 0.72 23.96 -16.28
N LEU A 52 1.06 25.23 -16.04
CA LEU A 52 2.44 25.64 -15.78
C LEU A 52 2.85 25.28 -14.35
N GLN A 53 4.10 24.85 -14.14
CA GLN A 53 4.68 24.50 -12.84
C GLN A 53 4.50 25.59 -11.77
N PRO A 54 4.58 26.91 -12.04
CA PRO A 54 4.32 27.94 -11.03
C PRO A 54 2.92 27.87 -10.39
N MET A 55 1.95 27.23 -11.07
CA MET A 55 0.59 27.02 -10.57
C MET A 55 0.49 25.80 -9.64
N PHE A 56 1.50 24.94 -9.58
CA PHE A 56 1.55 23.81 -8.65
C PHE A 56 1.64 24.32 -7.21
N LEU A 57 0.74 23.85 -6.35
CA LEU A 57 0.78 24.14 -4.91
C LEU A 57 1.33 22.93 -4.14
N TYR A 58 0.65 21.80 -4.23
CA TYR A 58 1.11 20.50 -3.73
C TYR A 58 0.34 19.38 -4.42
N ALA A 59 0.86 18.16 -4.30
CA ALA A 59 0.11 16.96 -4.64
C ALA A 59 0.02 16.02 -3.44
N THR A 60 -0.95 15.11 -3.50
CA THR A 60 -1.10 14.04 -2.53
C THR A 60 -1.28 12.71 -3.23
N ARG A 61 -0.78 11.65 -2.59
CA ARG A 61 -1.06 10.27 -2.98
C ARG A 61 -1.31 9.42 -1.75
N PRO A 62 -2.08 8.32 -1.85
CA PRO A 62 -2.19 7.38 -0.74
C PRO A 62 -0.80 6.91 -0.32
N ALA A 63 -0.50 6.89 0.98
CA ALA A 63 0.76 6.35 1.46
C ALA A 63 0.97 4.94 0.89
N PRO A 64 2.18 4.62 0.38
CA PRO A 64 2.47 3.28 -0.08
C PRO A 64 2.14 2.32 1.05
N ARG A 65 1.15 1.44 0.82
CA ARG A 65 0.83 0.40 1.78
C ARG A 65 2.02 -0.54 1.79
N LYS A 66 2.67 -0.71 2.94
CA LYS A 66 3.60 -1.83 3.14
C LYS A 66 2.83 -3.10 2.75
N ARG A 67 3.16 -3.67 1.59
CA ARG A 67 2.60 -4.95 1.19
C ARG A 67 3.25 -5.96 2.10
N VAL A 68 2.44 -6.65 2.90
CA VAL A 68 2.92 -7.81 3.62
C VAL A 68 3.29 -8.86 2.57
N HIS A 69 4.57 -9.18 2.50
CA HIS A 69 5.10 -10.13 1.54
C HIS A 69 4.57 -11.53 1.86
N ARG A 70 4.50 -12.38 0.83
CA ARG A 70 4.17 -13.80 1.02
C ARG A 70 5.25 -14.43 1.90
N PRO A 71 4.88 -15.31 2.84
CA PRO A 71 5.83 -16.16 3.57
C PRO A 71 6.80 -16.88 2.62
N SER A 72 8.10 -16.81 2.93
CA SER A 72 9.15 -17.46 2.13
C SER A 72 9.19 -18.97 2.38
N ASP A 73 8.98 -19.37 3.63
CA ASP A 73 9.11 -20.76 4.09
C ASP A 73 7.82 -21.24 4.78
N VAL A 74 7.70 -22.56 4.91
CA VAL A 74 6.67 -23.19 5.75
C VAL A 74 6.98 -22.98 7.24
N GLY A 75 5.94 -22.85 8.06
CA GLY A 75 6.09 -22.63 9.50
C GLY A 75 5.04 -21.70 10.11
N GLU A 76 5.28 -21.30 11.35
CA GLU A 76 4.45 -20.34 12.10
C GLU A 76 4.90 -18.90 11.81
N TYR A 77 3.92 -18.04 11.54
CA TYR A 77 4.06 -16.60 11.36
C TYR A 77 3.04 -15.87 12.21
N TRP A 78 3.31 -14.59 12.46
CA TRP A 78 2.43 -13.71 13.22
C TRP A 78 2.05 -12.49 12.40
N LEU A 79 0.76 -12.33 12.18
CA LEU A 79 0.17 -11.22 11.45
C LEU A 79 -0.33 -10.17 12.43
N TYR A 80 0.08 -8.91 12.25
CA TYR A 80 -0.55 -7.79 12.96
C TYR A 80 -1.77 -7.31 12.18
N THR A 81 -2.94 -7.51 12.77
CA THR A 81 -4.25 -7.18 12.20
C THR A 81 -4.90 -6.05 12.99
N ARG A 82 -6.11 -5.63 12.58
CA ARG A 82 -6.90 -4.65 13.33
C ARG A 82 -7.15 -5.09 14.79
N ASP A 83 -7.27 -6.39 15.02
CA ASP A 83 -7.59 -6.98 16.32
C ASP A 83 -6.34 -7.45 17.08
N GLY A 84 -5.16 -6.98 16.64
CA GLY A 84 -3.87 -7.34 17.22
C GLY A 84 -3.18 -8.50 16.50
N TRP A 85 -2.23 -9.11 17.20
CA TRP A 85 -1.39 -10.20 16.69
C TRP A 85 -2.17 -11.51 16.58
N ARG A 86 -2.15 -12.11 15.39
CA ARG A 86 -2.83 -13.38 15.07
C ARG A 86 -1.85 -14.35 14.42
N LYS A 87 -2.00 -15.64 14.73
CA LYS A 87 -1.17 -16.69 14.15
C LYS A 87 -1.59 -17.00 12.71
N LEU A 88 -0.60 -17.33 11.89
CA LEU A 88 -0.72 -17.88 10.56
C LEU A 88 0.19 -19.11 10.49
N PHE A 89 -0.34 -20.25 10.08
CA PHE A 89 0.49 -21.42 9.76
C PHE A 89 0.58 -21.61 8.25
N VAL A 90 1.79 -21.82 7.77
CA VAL A 90 2.09 -22.06 6.36
C VAL A 90 2.58 -23.49 6.23
N THR A 91 1.94 -24.30 5.39
CA THR A 91 2.28 -25.72 5.22
C THR A 91 2.09 -26.17 3.79
N TYR A 92 2.53 -27.39 3.49
CA TYR A 92 2.31 -28.04 2.21
C TYR A 92 0.95 -28.74 2.19
N THR A 93 0.29 -28.63 1.04
CA THR A 93 -0.83 -29.49 0.64
C THR A 93 -0.31 -30.84 0.16
N PHE A 94 -1.16 -31.86 0.14
CA PHE A 94 -0.86 -33.20 -0.35
C PHE A 94 -0.33 -33.24 -1.81
N GLY A 95 -0.48 -32.14 -2.57
CA GLY A 95 0.02 -32.00 -3.94
C GLY A 95 1.21 -31.04 -4.09
N SER A 96 2.01 -30.80 -3.04
CA SER A 96 3.19 -29.91 -3.02
C SER A 96 2.92 -28.40 -3.19
N GLY A 97 1.66 -27.97 -3.24
CA GLY A 97 1.29 -26.56 -3.17
C GLY A 97 1.35 -26.03 -1.73
N ILE A 98 1.57 -24.73 -1.53
CA ILE A 98 1.53 -24.11 -0.20
C ILE A 98 0.08 -23.75 0.15
N CYS A 99 -0.35 -24.07 1.37
CA CYS A 99 -1.59 -23.56 1.97
C CYS A 99 -1.31 -22.79 3.26
N PHE A 100 -2.30 -21.98 3.64
CA PHE A 100 -2.23 -21.05 4.75
C PHE A 100 -3.41 -21.30 5.69
N GLN A 101 -3.15 -21.64 6.94
CA GLN A 101 -4.16 -21.71 7.98
C GLN A 101 -4.19 -20.39 8.74
N TYR A 102 -5.33 -19.72 8.73
CA TYR A 102 -5.56 -18.49 9.48
C TYR A 102 -6.93 -18.59 10.17
N HIS A 103 -6.92 -18.49 11.51
CA HIS A 103 -8.03 -18.96 12.35
C HIS A 103 -8.41 -20.41 12.01
N ASP A 104 -9.71 -20.69 11.89
CA ASP A 104 -10.27 -22.00 11.60
C ASP A 104 -10.47 -22.24 10.10
N CYS A 105 -9.83 -21.43 9.25
CA CYS A 105 -9.97 -21.48 7.80
C CYS A 105 -8.65 -21.76 7.09
N TRP A 106 -8.74 -22.54 6.00
CA TRP A 106 -7.63 -22.84 5.11
C TRP A 106 -7.74 -22.04 3.81
N TYR A 107 -6.65 -21.39 3.42
CA TYR A 107 -6.54 -20.61 2.20
C TYR A 107 -5.47 -21.22 1.30
N ILE A 108 -5.74 -21.29 0.00
CA ILE A 108 -4.80 -21.83 -1.00
C ILE A 108 -3.97 -20.71 -1.64
N THR A 109 -4.41 -19.45 -1.51
CA THR A 109 -3.68 -18.31 -2.05
C THR A 109 -3.33 -17.29 -0.97
N TRP A 110 -2.14 -16.68 -1.11
CA TRP A 110 -1.74 -15.56 -0.26
C TRP A 110 -2.70 -14.37 -0.39
N GLY A 111 -3.25 -14.15 -1.59
CA GLY A 111 -4.22 -13.08 -1.84
C GLY A 111 -5.48 -13.20 -0.99
N ASP A 112 -5.96 -14.41 -0.74
CA ASP A 112 -7.16 -14.62 0.08
C ASP A 112 -6.88 -14.43 1.57
N VAL A 113 -5.68 -14.83 2.05
CA VAL A 113 -5.21 -14.47 3.40
C VAL A 113 -5.17 -12.96 3.58
N LEU A 114 -4.62 -12.22 2.60
CA LEU A 114 -4.58 -10.75 2.66
C LEU A 114 -5.97 -10.11 2.68
N LYS A 115 -6.96 -10.68 1.98
CA LYS A 115 -8.35 -10.20 2.01
C LYS A 115 -9.01 -10.45 3.37
N ALA A 116 -8.78 -11.63 3.95
CA ALA A 116 -9.37 -12.07 5.21
C ALA A 116 -8.74 -11.38 6.43
N ALA A 117 -7.42 -11.45 6.56
CA ALA A 117 -6.68 -10.94 7.71
C ALA A 117 -6.40 -9.42 7.63
N ARG A 118 -6.30 -8.87 6.42
CA ARG A 118 -5.90 -7.47 6.15
C ARG A 118 -4.71 -7.01 7.00
N PRO A 119 -3.60 -7.79 7.03
CA PRO A 119 -2.50 -7.52 7.94
C PRO A 119 -1.74 -6.27 7.51
N SER A 120 -1.24 -5.50 8.47
CA SER A 120 -0.32 -4.38 8.20
C SER A 120 1.14 -4.75 8.39
N THR A 121 1.44 -5.86 9.08
CA THR A 121 2.79 -6.37 9.33
C THR A 121 2.74 -7.88 9.51
N MET A 122 3.83 -8.56 9.20
CA MET A 122 4.05 -9.98 9.46
C MET A 122 5.45 -10.15 10.04
N LEU A 123 5.56 -11.06 11.00
CA LEU A 123 6.82 -11.53 11.59
C LEU A 123 6.90 -13.05 11.47
N THR A 124 8.12 -13.57 11.40
CA THR A 124 8.34 -15.01 11.66
C THR A 124 8.05 -15.32 13.13
N ALA A 125 7.84 -16.60 13.46
CA ALA A 125 7.70 -17.01 14.86
C ALA A 125 8.91 -16.57 15.72
N GLU A 126 10.13 -16.75 15.22
CA GLU A 126 11.36 -16.35 15.91
C GLU A 126 11.38 -14.84 16.21
N GLU A 127 11.10 -14.02 15.21
CA GLU A 127 11.04 -12.56 15.38
C GLU A 127 9.97 -12.15 16.38
N TYR A 128 8.78 -12.74 16.28
CA TYR A 128 7.66 -12.42 17.16
C TYR A 128 7.99 -12.77 18.62
N TYR A 129 8.42 -14.00 18.90
CA TYR A 129 8.71 -14.41 20.28
C TYR A 129 9.92 -13.66 20.85
N THR A 130 10.93 -13.34 20.02
CA THR A 130 12.06 -12.51 20.44
C THR A 130 11.62 -11.12 20.87
N ARG A 131 10.81 -10.44 20.06
CA ARG A 131 10.28 -9.09 20.40
C ARG A 131 9.35 -9.14 21.59
N LYS A 132 8.51 -10.19 21.69
CA LYS A 132 7.62 -10.40 22.83
C LYS A 132 8.39 -10.52 24.13
N ALA A 133 9.47 -11.29 24.14
CA ALA A 133 10.32 -11.48 25.31
C ALA A 133 11.03 -10.19 25.73
N LYS A 134 11.33 -9.30 24.78
CA LYS A 134 11.93 -7.98 25.04
C LYS A 134 10.92 -6.89 25.41
N GLY A 135 9.61 -7.16 25.33
CA GLY A 135 8.56 -6.16 25.57
C GLY A 135 8.38 -5.14 24.44
N GLU A 136 8.71 -5.52 23.20
CA GLU A 136 8.72 -4.63 22.02
C GLU A 136 7.48 -4.78 21.10
N LEU A 137 6.39 -5.39 21.60
CA LEU A 137 5.18 -5.71 20.83
C LEU A 137 3.93 -4.95 21.27
#